data_AF-A0A142XAV4-F1
#
_entry.id   AF-A0A142XAV4-F1
#
_cell.length_a   1.000
_cell.length_b   1.000
_cell.length_c   1.000
_cell.angle_alpha   90.00
_cell.angle_beta   90.00
_cell.angle_gamma   90.00
#
_symmetry.space_group_name_H-M   'P 1'
#
loop_
_entity.id
_entity.type
_entity.pdbx_description
1 polymer ?
#
loop_
_entity_poly.entity_id
_entity_poly.type
_entity_poly.pdbx_seq_one_letter_code
_entity_poly.pdbx_strand_id
1 'polypeptide(L)'
;MNTQRVRVTFRGRECLVFRSRHPNGGTAVCLLDAEHGGFAAWATLNTPLADLKPGQVVVNDFDRSEGLLEALVSARVVEPTGEQVRFLGLALPVATLSAPIPELERPGTAIDYSTRKEVRTHEIDSGREW
;
A
#
# COMPACT_ATOMS: atom_id res chain seq x y z
N MET A 1 8.78 20.99 -9.24
CA MET A 1 7.37 20.82 -8.82
C MET A 1 7.37 20.41 -7.36
N ASN A 2 6.60 21.10 -6.52
CA ASN A 2 6.56 20.85 -5.08
C ASN A 2 5.64 19.64 -4.85
N THR A 3 6.18 18.43 -4.86
CA THR A 3 5.37 17.21 -4.73
C THR A 3 4.97 17.04 -3.26
N GLN A 4 3.78 17.54 -2.93
CA GLN A 4 3.23 17.43 -1.59
C GLN A 4 3.06 15.95 -1.23
N ARG A 5 3.59 15.54 -0.08
CA ARG A 5 3.44 14.17 0.42
C ARG A 5 1.98 13.94 0.78
N VAL A 6 1.36 12.95 0.15
CA VAL A 6 -0.03 12.56 0.43
C VAL A 6 -0.05 11.58 1.59
N ARG A 7 -0.96 11.80 2.55
CA ARG A 7 -1.10 10.98 3.77
C ARG A 7 -2.45 10.27 3.78
N VAL A 8 -2.46 9.03 4.27
CA VAL A 8 -3.66 8.24 4.54
C VAL A 8 -3.59 7.69 5.96
N THR A 9 -4.75 7.48 6.58
CA THR A 9 -4.81 6.65 7.79
C THR A 9 -5.24 5.26 7.39
N PHE A 10 -4.36 4.28 7.58
CA PHE A 10 -4.65 2.87 7.28
C PHE A 10 -4.38 2.03 8.51
N ARG A 11 -5.39 1.28 8.97
CA ARG A 11 -5.34 0.43 10.18
C ARG A 11 -4.82 1.18 11.43
N GLY A 12 -5.27 2.43 11.61
CA GLY A 12 -4.90 3.28 12.74
C GLY A 12 -3.49 3.87 12.68
N ARG A 13 -2.80 3.77 11.54
CA ARG A 13 -1.46 4.35 11.34
C ARG A 13 -1.48 5.37 10.22
N GLU A 14 -0.71 6.44 10.37
CA GLU A 14 -0.44 7.37 9.28
C GLU A 14 0.53 6.75 8.28
N CYS A 15 0.17 6.76 7.01
CA CYS A 15 1.01 6.28 5.93
C CYS A 15 1.17 7.36 4.85
N LEU A 16 2.37 7.42 4.27
CA LEU A 16 2.69 8.19 3.09
C LEU A 16 2.40 7.37 1.84
N VAL A 17 1.71 7.99 0.89
CA VAL A 17 1.36 7.36 -0.39
C VAL A 17 2.41 7.71 -1.43
N PHE A 18 2.87 6.69 -2.15
CA PHE A 18 3.77 6.86 -3.29
C PHE A 18 3.27 6.11 -4.51
N ARG A 19 3.53 6.70 -5.68
CA ARG A 19 3.42 6.03 -6.96
C ARG A 19 4.70 5.25 -7.23
N SER A 20 4.54 4.04 -7.72
CA SER A 20 5.62 3.17 -8.18
C SER A 20 5.17 2.47 -9.47
N ARG A 21 5.93 1.46 -9.91
CA ARG A 21 5.58 0.63 -11.04
C ARG A 21 5.71 -0.85 -10.70
N HIS A 22 4.75 -1.63 -11.16
CA HIS A 22 4.89 -3.08 -11.21
C HIS A 22 5.97 -3.47 -12.23
N PRO A 23 6.58 -4.67 -12.13
CA PRO A 23 7.66 -5.09 -13.03
C PRO A 23 7.29 -5.09 -14.53
N ASN A 24 6.01 -5.21 -14.86
CA ASN A 24 5.48 -5.14 -16.23
C ASN A 24 5.19 -3.70 -16.71
N GLY A 25 5.56 -2.68 -15.92
CA GLY A 25 5.35 -1.27 -16.23
C GLY A 25 3.99 -0.71 -15.81
N GLY A 26 3.10 -1.54 -15.25
CA GLY A 26 1.80 -1.09 -14.72
C GLY A 26 1.94 -0.14 -13.54
N THR A 27 0.99 0.78 -13.37
CA THR A 27 0.99 1.73 -12.27
C THR A 27 0.80 1.00 -10.94
N ALA A 28 1.65 1.30 -9.96
CA ALA A 28 1.53 0.79 -8.61
C ALA A 28 1.38 1.92 -7.60
N VAL A 29 0.62 1.67 -6.52
CA VAL A 29 0.58 2.56 -5.35
C VAL A 29 1.06 1.78 -4.13
N CYS A 30 1.96 2.36 -3.36
CA CYS A 30 2.40 1.81 -2.09
C CYS A 30 2.22 2.80 -0.94
N LEU A 31 2.08 2.22 0.26
CA LEU A 31 2.03 2.93 1.51
C LEU A 31 3.32 2.68 2.29
N LEU A 32 3.95 3.74 2.77
CA LEU A 32 5.03 3.69 3.74
C LEU A 32 4.55 4.27 5.06
N ASP A 33 4.89 3.64 6.17
CA ASP A 33 4.68 4.18 7.52
C ASP A 33 5.31 5.58 7.63
N ALA A 34 4.52 6.56 8.10
CA ALA A 34 4.97 7.95 8.14
C ALA A 34 6.00 8.24 9.24
N GLU A 35 6.07 7.40 10.28
CA GLU A 35 6.94 7.58 11.44
C GLU A 35 8.35 7.04 11.17
N HIS A 36 8.45 5.87 10.54
CA HIS A 36 9.73 5.20 10.33
C HIS A 36 10.09 4.95 8.85
N GLY A 37 9.19 5.25 7.92
CA GLY A 37 9.38 5.00 6.49
C GLY A 37 9.33 3.53 6.09
N GLY A 38 8.97 2.63 7.01
CA GLY A 38 8.84 1.20 6.74
C GLY A 38 7.69 0.90 5.79
N PHE A 39 7.81 -0.17 4.99
CA PHE A 39 6.73 -0.56 4.09
C PHE A 39 5.49 -1.00 4.86
N ALA A 40 4.33 -0.41 4.52
CA ALA A 40 3.05 -0.75 5.13
C ALA A 40 2.23 -1.68 4.24
N ALA A 41 2.01 -1.31 2.98
CA ALA A 41 1.18 -2.09 2.06
C ALA A 41 1.39 -1.74 0.58
N TRP A 42 1.13 -2.72 -0.29
CA TRP A 42 0.86 -2.48 -1.70
C TRP A 42 -0.63 -2.21 -1.83
N ALA A 43 -0.97 -0.98 -2.21
CA ALA A 43 -2.34 -0.54 -2.39
C ALA A 43 -2.97 -1.03 -3.68
N THR A 44 -2.15 -1.36 -4.68
CA THR A 44 -2.62 -1.87 -5.95
C THR A 44 -2.11 -3.27 -6.23
N LEU A 45 -2.88 -4.01 -7.03
CA LEU A 45 -2.49 -5.32 -7.52
C LEU A 45 -2.07 -5.22 -8.99
N ASN A 46 -1.05 -6.01 -9.34
CA ASN A 46 -0.67 -6.15 -10.73
C ASN A 46 -1.61 -7.14 -11.43
N THR A 47 -2.58 -6.59 -12.18
CA THR A 47 -3.55 -7.39 -12.95
C THR A 47 -3.37 -7.15 -14.44
N PRO A 48 -2.34 -7.74 -15.09
CA PRO A 48 -2.02 -7.47 -16.50
C PRO A 48 -3.13 -7.87 -17.49
N LEU A 49 -4.05 -8.73 -17.08
CA LEU A 49 -5.18 -9.19 -17.88
C LEU A 49 -6.45 -8.35 -17.66
N ALA A 50 -6.44 -7.41 -16.72
CA ALA A 50 -7.56 -6.52 -16.50
C ALA A 50 -7.55 -5.40 -17.56
N ASP A 51 -8.69 -5.18 -18.20
CA ASP A 51 -8.87 -4.08 -19.14
C ASP A 51 -9.11 -2.77 -18.38
N LEU A 52 -8.01 -2.14 -17.94
CA LEU A 52 -8.04 -0.90 -17.16
C LEU A 52 -7.85 0.31 -18.08
N LYS A 53 -8.67 1.35 -17.88
CA LYS A 53 -8.49 2.64 -18.54
C LYS A 53 -7.26 3.37 -18.00
N PRO A 54 -6.68 4.32 -18.74
CA PRO A 54 -5.57 5.13 -18.24
C PRO A 54 -5.90 5.78 -16.89
N GLY A 55 -5.01 5.60 -15.92
CA GLY A 55 -5.18 6.11 -14.55
C GLY A 55 -6.05 5.24 -13.64
N GLN A 56 -6.63 4.14 -14.14
CA GLN A 56 -7.30 3.15 -13.29
C GLN A 56 -6.30 2.16 -12.70
N VAL A 57 -6.62 1.71 -11.49
CA VAL A 57 -5.88 0.69 -10.74
C VAL A 57 -6.84 -0.26 -10.05
N VAL A 58 -6.41 -1.50 -9.84
CA VAL A 58 -7.12 -2.46 -8.99
C VAL A 58 -6.61 -2.30 -7.58
N VAL A 59 -7.50 -1.98 -6.64
CA VAL A 59 -7.13 -1.78 -5.24
C VAL A 59 -7.10 -3.12 -4.51
N ASN A 60 -6.02 -3.35 -3.78
CA ASN A 60 -5.80 -4.52 -2.94
C ASN A 60 -6.63 -4.41 -1.66
N ASP A 61 -7.96 -4.53 -1.74
CA ASP A 61 -8.85 -4.36 -0.58
C ASP A 61 -9.34 -5.71 -0.03
N PHE A 62 -8.40 -6.59 0.33
CA PHE A 62 -8.72 -7.92 0.87
C PHE A 62 -7.68 -8.40 1.91
N ASP A 63 -8.08 -9.34 2.77
CA ASP A 63 -7.24 -9.97 3.80
C ASP A 63 -6.48 -8.93 4.64
N ARG A 64 -5.14 -8.93 4.63
CA ARG A 64 -4.33 -7.98 5.42
C ARG A 64 -4.47 -6.53 4.97
N SER A 65 -5.02 -6.31 3.78
CA SER A 65 -5.21 -5.01 3.16
C SER A 65 -6.67 -4.52 3.18
N GLU A 66 -7.57 -5.19 3.90
CA GLU A 66 -8.96 -4.74 4.02
C GLU A 66 -9.07 -3.32 4.62
N GLY A 67 -9.96 -2.50 4.05
CA GLY A 67 -10.16 -1.08 4.42
C GLY A 67 -9.23 -0.11 3.68
N LEU A 68 -8.44 -0.61 2.72
CA LEU A 68 -7.46 0.19 1.99
C LEU A 68 -8.14 1.06 0.92
N LEU A 69 -9.21 0.58 0.30
CA LEU A 69 -10.01 1.41 -0.61
C LEU A 69 -10.58 2.61 0.16
N GLU A 70 -11.21 2.37 1.31
CA GLU A 70 -11.80 3.44 2.14
C GLU A 70 -10.75 4.46 2.57
N ALA A 71 -9.57 4.00 3.01
CA ALA A 71 -8.47 4.88 3.41
C ALA A 71 -7.99 5.79 2.26
N LEU A 72 -7.85 5.24 1.05
CA LEU A 72 -7.42 5.98 -0.14
C LEU A 72 -8.49 6.97 -0.60
N VAL A 73 -9.76 6.59 -0.57
CA VAL A 73 -10.88 7.47 -0.93
C VAL A 73 -11.01 8.62 0.05
N SER A 74 -10.93 8.34 1.36
CA SER A 74 -11.01 9.36 2.42
C SER A 74 -9.91 10.42 2.27
N ALA A 75 -8.73 10.02 1.80
CA ALA A 75 -7.60 10.90 1.54
C ALA A 75 -7.59 11.52 0.13
N ARG A 76 -8.61 11.25 -0.69
CA ARG A 76 -8.72 11.71 -2.09
C ARG A 76 -7.54 11.29 -2.98
N VAL A 77 -7.00 10.11 -2.70
CA VAL A 77 -5.95 9.48 -3.52
C VAL A 77 -6.56 8.75 -4.71
N VAL A 78 -7.77 8.19 -4.52
CA VAL A 78 -8.50 7.49 -5.56
C VAL A 78 -9.97 7.84 -5.53
N GLU A 79 -10.62 7.68 -6.68
CA GLU A 79 -12.07 7.72 -6.85
C GLU A 79 -12.57 6.32 -7.24
N PRO A 80 -13.53 5.73 -6.49
CA PRO A 80 -14.06 4.42 -6.83
C PRO A 80 -14.87 4.52 -8.12
N THR A 81 -14.68 3.57 -9.05
CA THR A 81 -15.42 3.58 -10.33
C THR A 81 -16.76 2.84 -10.22
N GLY A 82 -16.96 2.06 -9.16
CA GLY A 82 -18.06 1.11 -9.02
C GLY A 82 -17.83 -0.20 -9.78
N GLU A 83 -16.75 -0.30 -10.55
CA GLU A 83 -16.39 -1.51 -11.29
C GLU A 83 -15.55 -2.46 -10.40
N GLN A 84 -15.61 -3.74 -10.72
CA GLN A 84 -14.78 -4.77 -10.07
C GLN A 84 -14.16 -5.68 -11.12
N VAL A 85 -12.94 -6.13 -10.86
CA VAL A 85 -12.28 -7.18 -11.65
C VAL A 85 -12.25 -8.48 -10.88
N ARG A 86 -12.32 -9.61 -11.60
CA ARG A 86 -12.04 -10.91 -11.01
C ARG A 86 -10.55 -11.22 -11.12
N PHE A 87 -9.91 -11.47 -10.00
CA PHE A 87 -8.50 -11.88 -9.97
C PHE A 87 -8.30 -12.93 -8.88
N LEU A 88 -7.72 -14.07 -9.25
CA LEU A 88 -7.53 -15.22 -8.34
C LEU A 88 -8.80 -15.64 -7.57
N GLY A 89 -9.97 -15.52 -8.20
CA GLY A 89 -11.26 -15.85 -7.59
C GLY A 89 -11.87 -14.75 -6.71
N LEU A 90 -11.15 -13.66 -6.46
CA LEU A 90 -11.64 -12.50 -5.70
C LEU A 90 -12.25 -11.46 -6.64
N ALA A 91 -13.32 -10.81 -6.20
CA ALA A 91 -13.87 -9.62 -6.85
C ALA A 91 -13.26 -8.38 -6.19
N LEU A 92 -12.47 -7.62 -6.94
CA LEU A 92 -11.64 -6.54 -6.41
C LEU A 92 -12.01 -5.20 -7.03
N PRO A 93 -12.07 -4.13 -6.23
CA PRO A 93 -12.53 -2.83 -6.70
C PRO A 93 -11.53 -2.18 -7.65
N VAL A 94 -12.08 -1.54 -8.69
CA VAL A 94 -11.35 -0.64 -9.58
C VAL A 94 -11.55 0.80 -9.10
N ALA A 95 -10.46 1.56 -9.09
CA ALA A 95 -10.47 2.96 -8.74
C ALA A 95 -9.61 3.77 -9.72
N THR A 96 -9.98 5.03 -9.93
CA THR A 96 -9.20 6.00 -10.70
C THR A 96 -8.29 6.77 -9.75
N LEU A 97 -7.00 6.94 -10.10
CA LEU A 97 -6.08 7.77 -9.32
C LEU A 97 -6.46 9.24 -9.41
N SER A 98 -6.59 9.88 -8.25
CA SER A 98 -6.89 11.31 -8.11
C SER A 98 -5.61 12.05 -7.70
N ALA A 99 -5.26 13.09 -8.46
CA ALA A 99 -4.15 14.02 -8.19
C ALA A 99 -2.70 13.43 -8.27
N PRO A 100 -1.65 14.28 -8.36
CA PRO A 100 -0.28 13.80 -8.50
C PRO A 100 0.27 13.27 -7.17
N ILE A 101 0.34 11.95 -7.07
CA ILE A 101 1.05 11.24 -5.99
C ILE A 101 2.57 11.30 -6.28
N PRO A 102 3.43 11.56 -5.27
CA PRO A 102 4.87 11.54 -5.47
C PRO A 102 5.35 10.16 -5.93
N GLU A 103 6.31 10.15 -6.87
CA GLU A 103 6.98 8.90 -7.24
C GLU A 103 7.95 8.49 -6.14
N LEU A 104 8.02 7.19 -5.86
CA LEU A 104 9.06 6.65 -5.01
C LEU A 104 10.38 6.67 -5.80
N GLU A 105 11.28 7.60 -5.47
CA GLU A 105 12.57 7.79 -6.16
C GLU A 105 13.60 6.67 -5.87
N ARG A 106 13.26 5.39 -6.08
CA ARG A 106 14.21 4.26 -6.23
C ARG A 106 13.57 3.07 -6.98
N PRO A 107 13.89 2.86 -8.27
CA PRO A 107 13.71 1.56 -8.92
C PRO A 107 14.96 0.71 -8.65
N GLY A 108 14.92 -0.25 -7.73
CA GLY A 108 16.13 -1.08 -7.55
C GLY A 108 16.24 -2.01 -6.36
N THR A 109 15.27 -2.10 -5.47
CA THR A 109 15.26 -3.17 -4.48
C THR A 109 13.84 -3.61 -4.33
N ALA A 110 13.60 -4.89 -4.60
CA ALA A 110 12.45 -5.59 -4.05
C ALA A 110 12.22 -5.03 -2.65
N ILE A 111 11.00 -4.58 -2.36
CA ILE A 111 10.67 -4.19 -0.99
C ILE A 111 11.09 -5.38 -0.13
N ASP A 112 12.17 -5.20 0.62
CA ASP A 112 12.77 -6.27 1.40
C ASP A 112 11.73 -6.62 2.46
N TYR A 113 11.02 -7.72 2.24
CA TYR A 113 10.03 -8.24 3.17
C TYR A 113 10.69 -8.72 4.49
N SER A 114 12.01 -8.56 4.64
CA SER A 114 12.79 -9.09 5.76
C SER A 114 12.87 -8.17 6.96
N THR A 115 12.29 -6.96 6.95
CA THR A 115 12.22 -6.15 8.18
C THR A 115 11.04 -6.54 9.09
N ARG A 116 10.93 -7.84 9.43
CA ARG A 116 10.44 -8.19 10.78
C ARG A 116 11.50 -7.65 11.73
N LYS A 117 11.21 -6.54 12.44
CA LYS A 117 11.91 -6.27 13.70
C LYS A 117 11.76 -7.53 14.53
N GLU A 118 12.86 -8.25 14.75
CA GLU A 118 12.98 -9.17 15.87
C GLU A 118 12.52 -8.42 17.11
N VAL A 119 11.36 -8.81 17.62
CA VAL A 119 10.97 -8.46 18.98
C VAL A 119 12.01 -9.15 19.84
N ARG A 120 12.96 -8.37 20.37
CA ARG A 120 13.85 -8.82 21.44
C ARG A 120 12.94 -9.36 22.54
N THR A 121 12.93 -10.68 22.71
CA THR A 121 12.43 -11.33 23.91
C THR A 121 13.19 -10.69 25.07
N HIS A 122 12.50 -9.85 25.86
CA HIS A 122 13.00 -9.46 27.17
C HIS A 122 13.12 -10.76 27.95
N GLU A 123 14.35 -11.16 28.26
CA GLU A 123 14.63 -12.16 29.27
C GLU A 123 13.93 -11.72 30.55
N ILE A 124 12.96 -12.52 30.98
CA ILE A 124 12.32 -12.35 32.27
C ILE A 124 13.36 -12.82 33.28
N ASP A 125 13.97 -11.84 33.95
CA ASP A 125 14.75 -11.98 35.16
C ASP A 125 13.98 -12.88 36.14
N SER A 126 14.40 -14.14 36.22
CA SER A 126 13.85 -15.10 37.16
C SER A 126 14.70 -15.02 38.41
N GLY A 127 14.38 -14.04 39.24
CA GLY A 127 14.80 -13.99 40.64
C GLY A 127 14.53 -15.35 41.28
N ARG A 128 15.62 -16.07 41.58
CA ARG A 128 15.61 -17.30 42.36
C ARG A 128 16.42 -17.00 43.61
N GLU A 129 15.70 -16.65 44.67
CA GLU A 129 16.18 -16.72 46.03
C GLU A 129 16.41 -18.21 46.39
N TRP A 130 17.62 -18.53 46.86
CA TRP A 130 17.95 -19.69 47.69
C TRP A 130 18.92 -19.22 48.77
#